data_AF-A0A0D2GZR4-F1
#
_entry.id   AF-A0A0D2GZR4-F1
#
_cell.length_a   1.000
_cell.length_b   1.000
_cell.length_c   1.000
_cell.angle_alpha   90.00
_cell.angle_beta   90.00
_cell.angle_gamma   90.00
#
_symmetry.space_group_name_H-M   'P 1'
#
loop_
_entity.id
_entity.type
_entity.pdbx_description
1 polymer ?
#
loop_
_entity_poly.entity_id
_entity_poly.type
_entity_poly.pdbx_seq_one_letter_code
_entity_poly.pdbx_strand_id
1 'polypeptide(L)'
;MAGRNRCSTCFRLLLLLYFCSYSGSVIAAETDSSSRWLIPRTNITGPNPDDYQCQSARASDYYGIGVRLGIYFSWFTGWIANSFVPGDIGGALDTNAIFLFANLVAMVRCTITKVLTQLDCVILMHLSGGTIFSVLSLWGYRTCHYVREGPKGIRHFGGFGTHLRLLLSMAVAVYGLWFWWFGIQPDTTVINVDTGPCKTVYTFMFAKVRADGGVRIFYIIVCIGCVIYFGIMLLVSSLALYARVAKAVGMAKKKKWRTSTRLHYATGLYQKELRRILYFLRVGNFLFIVWSMILVECTLNFNHVKEVLGPGGRIFFPDQLIPMIIGTFSFLRLGYKVLEKWRDPDDDPSLPTELKPSKTQQDFPGPKRIFKLFAPPTSSAHPRPQAPEDMPPEDTDIDQIVQDEPIRLRYLVTWLPWLSLLHWWTDDEQQQQRQNSHKRDASNMEKGRARAHSPTSTLQGTPTNSTFVNPYEPQIP
;
A
#
# COMPACT_ATOMS: atom_id res chain seq x y z
N MET A 1 -4.65 -18.77 -39.62
CA MET A 1 -5.72 -17.93 -39.07
C MET A 1 -6.23 -18.50 -37.72
N ALA A 2 -5.43 -18.44 -36.66
CA ALA A 2 -5.85 -18.87 -35.32
C ALA A 2 -5.11 -18.03 -34.26
N GLY A 3 -5.74 -16.96 -33.78
CA GLY A 3 -5.05 -16.05 -32.87
C GLY A 3 -5.83 -14.89 -32.25
N ARG A 4 -7.18 -14.96 -32.18
CA ARG A 4 -7.98 -13.81 -31.71
C ARG A 4 -8.86 -14.00 -30.47
N ASN A 5 -8.88 -15.19 -29.83
CA ASN A 5 -9.90 -15.48 -28.81
C ASN A 5 -9.46 -15.48 -27.33
N ARG A 6 -8.20 -15.15 -26.99
CA ARG A 6 -7.76 -15.19 -25.57
C ARG A 6 -7.90 -13.87 -24.79
N CYS A 7 -8.05 -12.74 -25.49
CA CYS A 7 -8.27 -11.44 -24.83
C CYS A 7 -9.71 -11.29 -24.28
N SER A 8 -10.66 -12.03 -24.85
CA SER A 8 -12.06 -12.03 -24.42
C SER A 8 -12.23 -12.69 -23.04
N THR A 9 -11.39 -13.66 -22.67
CA THR A 9 -11.58 -14.48 -21.47
C THR A 9 -11.21 -13.73 -20.17
N CYS A 10 -10.16 -12.90 -20.17
CA CYS A 10 -9.83 -12.06 -19.00
C CYS A 10 -10.82 -10.91 -18.83
N PHE A 11 -11.26 -10.30 -19.94
CA PHE A 11 -12.30 -9.27 -19.90
C PHE A 11 -13.63 -9.84 -19.41
N ARG A 12 -13.99 -11.07 -19.82
CA ARG A 12 -15.15 -11.80 -19.32
C ARG A 12 -15.03 -12.20 -17.84
N LEU A 13 -13.84 -12.44 -17.30
CA LEU A 13 -13.66 -12.75 -15.87
C LEU A 13 -13.82 -11.50 -14.99
N LEU A 14 -13.33 -10.35 -15.43
CA LEU A 14 -13.55 -9.04 -14.79
C LEU A 14 -15.01 -8.59 -14.90
N LEU A 15 -15.63 -8.81 -16.07
CA LEU A 15 -17.07 -8.64 -16.25
C LEU A 15 -17.87 -9.65 -15.43
N LEU A 16 -17.42 -10.88 -15.22
CA LEU A 16 -18.09 -11.86 -14.34
C LEU A 16 -18.01 -11.47 -12.87
N LEU A 17 -16.96 -10.79 -12.40
CA LEU A 17 -16.94 -10.23 -11.05
C LEU A 17 -17.86 -8.99 -10.93
N TYR A 18 -17.93 -8.19 -12.00
CA TYR A 18 -18.85 -7.04 -12.09
C TYR A 18 -20.32 -7.49 -12.22
N PHE A 19 -20.60 -8.56 -12.98
CA PHE A 19 -21.93 -9.14 -13.19
C PHE A 19 -22.33 -10.14 -12.11
N CYS A 20 -21.44 -10.83 -11.40
CA CYS A 20 -21.82 -11.57 -10.19
C CYS A 20 -22.31 -10.63 -9.07
N SER A 21 -22.00 -9.33 -9.16
CA SER A 21 -22.59 -8.30 -8.31
C SER A 21 -23.98 -7.83 -8.79
N TYR A 22 -24.37 -8.15 -10.03
CA TYR A 22 -25.62 -7.70 -10.68
C TYR A 22 -26.61 -8.85 -10.98
N SER A 23 -26.15 -10.10 -11.10
CA SER A 23 -26.94 -11.27 -11.50
C SER A 23 -27.55 -12.04 -10.32
N GLY A 24 -27.53 -11.45 -9.11
CA GLY A 24 -28.17 -12.00 -7.92
C GLY A 24 -29.57 -11.45 -7.68
N SER A 25 -30.33 -11.09 -8.72
CA SER A 25 -31.80 -10.99 -8.60
C SER A 25 -32.38 -12.41 -8.59
N VAL A 26 -32.05 -13.19 -7.55
CA VAL A 26 -32.92 -14.27 -7.15
C VAL A 26 -34.11 -13.56 -6.55
N ILE A 27 -35.24 -13.59 -7.26
CA ILE A 27 -36.56 -13.36 -6.70
C ILE A 27 -36.72 -14.43 -5.63
N ALA A 28 -36.28 -14.12 -4.41
CA ALA A 28 -36.60 -14.90 -3.25
C ALA A 28 -38.11 -14.71 -3.06
N ALA A 29 -38.85 -15.76 -3.39
CA ALA A 29 -40.26 -15.87 -3.07
C ALA A 29 -40.41 -15.52 -1.58
N GLU A 30 -41.20 -14.50 -1.34
CA GLU A 30 -41.53 -13.94 -0.03
C GLU A 30 -42.34 -14.99 0.72
N THR A 31 -41.67 -15.94 1.37
CA THR A 31 -42.27 -16.73 2.43
C THR A 31 -42.23 -15.91 3.69
N ASP A 32 -43.41 -15.41 4.02
CA ASP A 32 -43.82 -14.67 5.21
C ASP A 32 -43.46 -15.42 6.50
N SER A 33 -42.17 -15.40 6.84
CA SER A 33 -41.58 -15.95 8.05
C SER A 33 -40.97 -14.80 8.83
N SER A 34 -41.84 -14.17 9.62
CA SER A 34 -41.56 -13.50 10.89
C SER A 34 -40.15 -12.94 11.07
N SER A 35 -40.08 -11.62 10.96
CA SER A 35 -39.02 -10.64 11.23
C SER A 35 -38.40 -10.70 12.64
N ARG A 36 -38.05 -11.88 13.16
CA ARG A 36 -37.40 -12.01 14.48
C ARG A 36 -35.98 -11.40 14.52
N TRP A 37 -35.38 -11.11 13.37
CA TRP A 37 -34.07 -10.46 13.25
C TRP A 37 -34.12 -8.99 12.83
N LEU A 38 -35.31 -8.49 12.48
CA LEU A 38 -35.56 -7.09 12.16
C LEU A 38 -36.35 -6.53 13.33
N ILE A 39 -35.70 -6.35 14.48
CA ILE A 39 -36.31 -5.56 15.56
C ILE A 39 -36.10 -4.10 15.15
N PRO A 40 -37.14 -3.38 14.67
CA PRO A 40 -37.02 -1.95 14.45
C PRO A 40 -36.57 -1.31 15.77
N ARG A 41 -35.56 -0.43 15.68
CA ARG A 41 -34.93 0.29 16.80
C ARG A 41 -35.91 1.27 17.43
N THR A 42 -36.91 0.77 18.15
CA THR A 42 -37.79 1.56 19.00
C THR A 42 -38.07 0.74 20.25
N ASN A 43 -37.16 0.77 21.21
CA ASN A 43 -37.63 0.63 22.59
C ASN A 43 -36.84 1.54 23.52
N ILE A 44 -37.40 2.75 23.62
CA ILE A 44 -37.37 3.65 24.75
C ILE A 44 -37.47 2.81 26.03
N THR A 45 -36.40 2.71 26.81
CA THR A 45 -36.47 2.25 28.20
C THR A 45 -35.58 3.09 29.13
N GLY A 46 -35.09 4.24 28.64
CA GLY A 46 -34.51 5.26 29.50
C GLY A 46 -35.63 6.06 30.19
N PRO A 47 -35.51 6.40 31.48
CA PRO A 47 -36.47 7.25 32.18
C PRO A 47 -36.51 8.70 31.65
N ASN A 48 -35.53 9.11 30.84
CA ASN A 48 -35.46 10.42 30.20
C ASN A 48 -35.76 10.36 28.69
N PRO A 49 -36.45 11.37 28.14
CA PRO A 49 -36.73 11.48 26.70
C PRO A 49 -35.48 11.60 25.81
N ASP A 50 -34.31 11.87 26.39
CA ASP A 50 -33.02 11.96 25.70
C ASP A 50 -32.18 10.66 25.73
N ASP A 51 -32.68 9.58 26.34
CA ASP A 51 -31.99 8.28 26.44
C ASP A 51 -32.44 7.27 25.37
N TYR A 52 -32.35 7.68 24.10
CA TYR A 52 -32.51 6.77 22.97
C TYR A 52 -31.15 6.22 22.50
N GLN A 53 -31.11 4.94 22.15
CA GLN A 53 -29.94 4.26 21.62
C GLN A 53 -30.16 3.90 20.14
N CYS A 54 -29.49 4.61 19.24
CA CYS A 54 -29.67 4.45 17.78
C CYS A 54 -28.68 3.44 17.18
N GLN A 55 -28.56 2.26 17.77
CA GLN A 55 -27.57 1.24 17.37
C GLN A 55 -28.22 -0.08 16.96
N SER A 56 -27.58 -0.81 16.04
CA SER A 56 -28.11 -2.07 15.51
C SER A 56 -27.70 -3.17 16.46
N ALA A 57 -28.47 -4.26 16.46
CA ALA A 57 -28.14 -5.45 17.24
C ALA A 57 -26.75 -6.03 16.92
N ARG A 58 -26.15 -5.67 15.77
CA ARG A 58 -24.82 -6.09 15.31
C ARG A 58 -23.81 -4.95 15.22
N ALA A 59 -24.11 -3.78 15.77
CA ALA A 59 -23.19 -2.63 15.77
C ALA A 59 -21.84 -2.99 16.43
N SER A 60 -21.89 -3.80 17.49
CA SER A 60 -20.72 -4.37 18.17
C SER A 60 -19.81 -5.18 17.24
N ASP A 61 -20.39 -5.92 16.31
CA ASP A 61 -19.67 -6.85 15.45
C ASP A 61 -18.95 -6.09 14.32
N TYR A 62 -19.54 -4.98 13.87
CA TYR A 62 -19.02 -4.15 12.78
C TYR A 62 -17.98 -3.13 13.22
N TYR A 63 -18.25 -2.46 14.33
CA TYR A 63 -17.44 -1.34 14.82
C TYR A 63 -17.47 -1.25 16.35
N GLY A 64 -17.56 -2.41 17.01
CA GLY A 64 -17.26 -2.59 18.43
C GLY A 64 -15.98 -1.89 18.85
N ILE A 65 -15.86 -1.57 20.14
CA ILE A 65 -14.64 -0.96 20.67
C ILE A 65 -13.40 -1.80 20.35
N GLY A 66 -13.49 -3.14 20.43
CA GLY A 66 -12.40 -4.03 20.06
C GLY A 66 -12.04 -3.96 18.57
N VAL A 67 -13.05 -3.91 17.69
CA VAL A 67 -12.85 -3.75 16.23
C VAL A 67 -12.19 -2.41 15.91
N ARG A 68 -12.71 -1.32 16.47
CA ARG A 68 -12.19 0.04 16.25
C ARG A 68 -10.77 0.18 16.76
N LEU A 69 -10.48 -0.23 18.00
CA LEU A 69 -9.12 -0.21 18.55
C LEU A 69 -8.17 -1.08 17.72
N GLY A 70 -8.63 -2.26 17.28
CA GLY A 70 -7.86 -3.13 16.37
C GLY A 70 -7.47 -2.41 15.08
N ILE A 71 -8.44 -1.76 14.42
CA ILE A 71 -8.21 -0.97 13.20
C ILE A 71 -7.31 0.23 13.47
N TYR A 72 -7.51 0.98 14.56
CA TYR A 72 -6.70 2.15 14.91
C TYR A 72 -5.24 1.78 15.18
N PHE A 73 -5.00 0.72 15.96
CA PHE A 73 -3.65 0.21 16.17
C PHE A 73 -3.05 -0.33 14.88
N SER A 74 -3.84 -0.93 13.99
CA SER A 74 -3.38 -1.33 12.66
C SER A 74 -2.98 -0.13 11.79
N TRP A 75 -3.70 1.00 11.87
CA TRP A 75 -3.34 2.24 11.20
C TRP A 75 -2.02 2.81 11.74
N PHE A 76 -1.86 2.90 13.07
CA PHE A 76 -0.60 3.34 13.65
C PHE A 76 0.56 2.40 13.30
N THR A 77 0.34 1.08 13.33
CA THR A 77 1.33 0.08 12.91
C THR A 77 1.74 0.32 11.46
N GLY A 78 0.77 0.51 10.56
CA GLY A 78 1.03 0.82 9.15
C GLY A 78 1.83 2.11 8.98
N TRP A 79 1.50 3.16 9.73
CA TRP A 79 2.23 4.42 9.72
C TRP A 79 3.67 4.28 10.23
N ILE A 80 3.88 3.58 11.35
CA ILE A 80 5.21 3.32 11.91
C ILE A 80 6.05 2.50 10.94
N ALA A 81 5.50 1.41 10.37
CA ALA A 81 6.22 0.54 9.45
C ALA A 81 6.65 1.32 8.20
N ASN A 82 5.71 2.04 7.61
CA ASN A 82 5.96 2.92 6.47
C ASN A 82 7.02 3.98 6.77
N SER A 83 7.13 4.46 8.01
CA SER A 83 8.03 5.55 8.38
C SER A 83 9.43 5.10 8.81
N PHE A 84 9.56 3.95 9.48
CA PHE A 84 10.77 3.60 10.23
C PHE A 84 11.32 2.20 9.96
N VAL A 85 10.46 1.24 9.58
CA VAL A 85 10.82 -0.19 9.55
C VAL A 85 10.44 -0.80 8.19
N PRO A 86 11.33 -0.73 7.18
CA PRO A 86 11.01 -1.18 5.83
C PRO A 86 10.67 -2.68 5.75
N GLY A 87 11.26 -3.51 6.62
CA GLY A 87 11.03 -4.96 6.64
C GLY A 87 9.61 -5.38 7.03
N ASP A 88 8.89 -4.56 7.80
CA ASP A 88 7.54 -4.89 8.28
C ASP A 88 6.43 -4.19 7.48
N ILE A 89 6.79 -3.42 6.44
CA ILE A 89 5.81 -2.71 5.59
C ILE A 89 4.84 -3.69 4.93
N GLY A 90 5.34 -4.81 4.38
CA GLY A 90 4.51 -5.82 3.73
C GLY A 90 3.44 -6.37 4.67
N GLY A 91 3.86 -6.86 5.85
CA GLY A 91 2.94 -7.39 6.86
C GLY A 91 1.91 -6.37 7.33
N ALA A 92 2.34 -5.13 7.60
CA ALA A 92 1.42 -4.08 8.04
C ALA A 92 0.39 -3.70 6.96
N LEU A 93 0.81 -3.65 5.68
CA LEU A 93 -0.09 -3.39 4.55
C LEU A 93 -1.09 -4.54 4.34
N ASP A 94 -0.65 -5.78 4.53
CA ASP A 94 -1.50 -6.96 4.38
C ASP A 94 -2.54 -7.03 5.51
N THR A 95 -2.17 -6.78 6.77
CA THR A 95 -3.13 -6.70 7.89
C THR A 95 -4.19 -5.62 7.64
N ASN A 96 -3.78 -4.43 7.19
CA ASN A 96 -4.72 -3.36 6.86
C ASN A 96 -5.63 -3.72 5.68
N ALA A 97 -5.11 -4.43 4.68
CA ALA A 97 -5.91 -4.91 3.56
C ALA A 97 -6.94 -5.98 4.00
N ILE A 98 -6.59 -6.85 4.94
CA ILE A 98 -7.52 -7.84 5.52
C ILE A 98 -8.66 -7.13 6.25
N PHE A 99 -8.38 -6.12 7.09
CA PHE A 99 -9.43 -5.33 7.75
C PHE A 99 -10.34 -4.62 6.74
N LEU A 100 -9.74 -4.00 5.72
CA LEU A 100 -10.52 -3.33 4.67
C LEU A 100 -11.39 -4.32 3.88
N PHE A 101 -10.88 -5.53 3.60
CA PHE A 101 -11.63 -6.58 2.93
C PHE A 101 -12.79 -7.08 3.80
N ALA A 102 -12.55 -7.31 5.09
CA ALA A 102 -13.60 -7.70 6.04
C ALA A 102 -14.71 -6.63 6.09
N ASN A 103 -14.35 -5.35 6.17
CA ASN A 103 -15.31 -4.23 6.14
C ASN A 103 -16.12 -4.21 4.84
N LEU A 104 -15.46 -4.39 3.68
CA LEU A 104 -16.16 -4.45 2.39
C LEU A 104 -17.15 -5.61 2.33
N VAL A 105 -16.76 -6.81 2.77
CA VAL A 105 -17.63 -7.99 2.80
C VAL A 105 -18.82 -7.74 3.73
N ALA A 106 -18.59 -7.17 4.91
CA ALA A 106 -19.65 -6.82 5.85
C ALA A 106 -20.62 -5.81 5.24
N MET A 107 -20.12 -4.73 4.63
CA MET A 107 -20.94 -3.71 3.95
C MET A 107 -21.82 -4.33 2.86
N VAL A 108 -21.24 -5.11 1.95
CA VAL A 108 -21.99 -5.70 0.82
C VAL A 108 -22.99 -6.75 1.30
N ARG A 109 -22.55 -7.72 2.11
CA ARG A 109 -23.41 -8.82 2.56
C ARG A 109 -24.55 -8.32 3.43
N CYS A 110 -24.26 -7.45 4.40
CA CYS A 110 -25.26 -6.98 5.35
C CYS A 110 -26.24 -5.98 4.71
N THR A 111 -25.82 -5.29 3.64
CA THR A 111 -26.73 -4.50 2.80
C THR A 111 -27.69 -5.39 2.03
N ILE A 112 -27.19 -6.44 1.36
CA ILE A 112 -28.03 -7.38 0.60
C ILE A 112 -29.04 -8.09 1.51
N THR A 113 -28.63 -8.47 2.72
CA THR A 113 -29.52 -9.14 3.69
C THR A 113 -30.41 -8.18 4.48
N LYS A 114 -30.36 -6.87 4.20
CA LYS A 114 -31.11 -5.83 4.94
C LYS A 114 -30.91 -5.94 6.45
N VAL A 115 -29.68 -6.15 6.89
CA VAL A 115 -29.31 -6.17 8.32
C VAL A 115 -28.58 -4.89 8.71
N LEU A 116 -27.92 -4.25 7.74
CA LEU A 116 -27.17 -3.04 7.93
C LEU A 116 -28.10 -1.82 7.95
N THR A 117 -27.87 -0.89 8.88
CA THR A 117 -28.54 0.42 8.90
C THR A 117 -27.72 1.49 8.19
N GLN A 118 -28.34 2.62 7.87
CA GLN A 118 -27.65 3.76 7.25
C GLN A 118 -26.46 4.25 8.08
N LEU A 119 -26.62 4.32 9.40
CA LEU A 119 -25.56 4.71 10.33
C LEU A 119 -24.37 3.74 10.28
N ASP A 120 -24.65 2.44 10.26
CA ASP A 120 -23.61 1.41 10.20
C ASP A 120 -22.77 1.55 8.92
N CYS A 121 -23.43 1.80 7.78
CA CYS A 121 -22.75 2.08 6.51
C CYS A 121 -21.83 3.31 6.59
N VAL A 122 -22.29 4.41 7.18
CA VAL A 122 -21.48 5.64 7.33
C VAL A 122 -20.21 5.34 8.14
N ILE A 123 -20.34 4.62 9.26
CA ILE A 123 -19.20 4.29 10.12
C ILE A 123 -18.22 3.35 9.41
N LEU A 124 -18.71 2.27 8.79
CA LEU A 124 -17.87 1.34 8.02
C LEU A 124 -17.19 2.05 6.84
N MET A 125 -17.84 3.06 6.25
CA MET A 125 -17.25 3.86 5.19
C MET A 125 -16.14 4.77 5.69
N HIS A 126 -16.29 5.37 6.87
CA HIS A 126 -15.22 6.14 7.50
C HIS A 126 -14.02 5.26 7.87
N LEU A 127 -14.24 4.06 8.42
CA LEU A 127 -13.17 3.10 8.70
C LEU A 127 -12.45 2.66 7.41
N SER A 128 -13.21 2.45 6.33
CA SER A 128 -12.64 2.08 5.04
C SER A 128 -11.83 3.23 4.43
N GLY A 129 -12.37 4.46 4.46
CA GLY A 129 -11.69 5.68 4.02
C GLY A 129 -10.42 5.97 4.82
N GLY A 130 -10.49 5.83 6.15
CA GLY A 130 -9.34 5.93 7.05
C GLY A 130 -8.20 5.03 6.58
N THR A 131 -8.49 3.76 6.29
CA THR A 131 -7.50 2.77 5.84
C THR A 131 -6.90 3.12 4.47
N ILE A 132 -7.74 3.49 3.50
CA ILE A 132 -7.32 3.83 2.13
C ILE A 132 -6.44 5.08 2.11
N PHE A 133 -6.84 6.13 2.82
CA PHE A 133 -6.18 7.42 2.72
C PHE A 133 -5.02 7.61 3.69
N SER A 134 -4.93 6.84 4.79
CA SER A 134 -3.79 6.92 5.71
C SER A 134 -2.65 5.96 5.37
N VAL A 135 -2.90 4.65 5.39
CA VAL A 135 -1.85 3.63 5.49
C VAL A 135 -1.62 2.83 4.22
N LEU A 136 -2.64 2.69 3.35
CA LEU A 136 -2.50 1.92 2.11
C LEU A 136 -1.63 2.65 1.09
N SER A 137 -0.32 2.39 1.16
CA SER A 137 0.65 2.85 0.17
C SER A 137 0.53 2.02 -1.12
N LEU A 138 -0.20 2.55 -2.11
CA LEU A 138 -0.43 1.87 -3.39
C LEU A 138 0.82 1.85 -4.29
N TRP A 139 1.60 2.94 -4.31
CA TRP A 139 2.82 3.08 -5.13
C TRP A 139 4.10 3.25 -4.34
N GLY A 140 4.03 3.02 -3.03
CA GLY A 140 5.20 3.09 -2.18
C GLY A 140 5.59 4.49 -1.73
N TYR A 141 5.04 5.58 -2.29
CA TYR A 141 5.45 6.98 -1.97
C TYR A 141 5.42 7.34 -0.49
N ARG A 142 4.64 6.59 0.29
CA ARG A 142 4.51 6.75 1.73
C ARG A 142 5.52 5.92 2.53
N THR A 143 6.51 5.31 1.88
CA THR A 143 7.39 4.32 2.51
C THR A 143 8.84 4.76 2.63
N CYS A 144 9.48 4.34 3.72
CA CYS A 144 10.88 4.62 4.05
C CYS A 144 11.89 3.91 3.12
N HIS A 145 11.45 3.03 2.21
CA HIS A 145 12.32 2.47 1.16
C HIS A 145 13.04 3.57 0.37
N TYR A 146 12.38 4.71 0.15
CA TYR A 146 12.99 5.84 -0.57
C TYR A 146 14.11 6.55 0.18
N VAL A 147 14.18 6.41 1.51
CA VAL A 147 15.28 6.97 2.30
C VAL A 147 16.57 6.19 2.03
N ARG A 148 16.48 4.85 2.01
CA ARG A 148 17.63 3.95 1.86
C ARG A 148 18.02 3.71 0.41
N GLU A 149 17.04 3.55 -0.49
CA GLU A 149 17.27 3.08 -1.86
C GLU A 149 17.09 4.17 -2.92
N GLY A 150 16.65 5.38 -2.53
CA GLY A 150 16.30 6.44 -3.47
C GLY A 150 15.20 5.99 -4.44
N PRO A 151 15.16 6.49 -5.69
CA PRO A 151 14.15 6.16 -6.70
C PRO A 151 13.93 4.66 -6.93
N LYS A 152 14.95 3.82 -6.65
CA LYS A 152 14.88 2.37 -6.78
C LYS A 152 13.88 1.73 -5.79
N GLY A 153 13.49 2.43 -4.72
CA GLY A 153 12.49 1.97 -3.75
C GLY A 153 11.12 1.63 -4.35
N ILE A 154 10.75 2.22 -5.49
CA ILE A 154 9.49 1.89 -6.21
C ILE A 154 9.43 0.41 -6.61
N ARG A 155 10.59 -0.26 -6.73
CA ARG A 155 10.72 -1.68 -7.03
C ARG A 155 10.24 -2.59 -5.90
N HIS A 156 9.79 -2.08 -4.77
CA HIS A 156 9.08 -2.89 -3.77
C HIS A 156 7.59 -3.02 -4.09
N PHE A 157 7.08 -2.22 -5.04
CA PHE A 157 5.67 -2.11 -5.40
C PHE A 157 5.39 -2.63 -6.81
N GLY A 158 4.12 -2.87 -7.14
CA GLY A 158 3.68 -3.40 -8.43
C GLY A 158 3.74 -4.93 -8.56
N GLY A 159 3.71 -5.64 -7.44
CA GLY A 159 3.46 -7.09 -7.34
C GLY A 159 1.98 -7.42 -7.10
N PHE A 160 1.66 -8.72 -6.92
CA PHE A 160 0.28 -9.19 -6.74
C PHE A 160 -0.49 -8.47 -5.62
N GLY A 161 0.15 -8.28 -4.45
CA GLY A 161 -0.46 -7.56 -3.33
C GLY A 161 -0.80 -6.10 -3.63
N THR A 162 -0.13 -5.46 -4.60
CA THR A 162 -0.51 -4.10 -5.06
C THR A 162 -1.81 -4.14 -5.84
N HIS A 163 -1.99 -5.12 -6.75
CA HIS A 163 -3.22 -5.29 -7.51
C HIS A 163 -4.41 -5.60 -6.61
N LEU A 164 -4.24 -6.48 -5.62
CA LEU A 164 -5.30 -6.82 -4.68
C LEU A 164 -5.76 -5.58 -3.90
N ARG A 165 -4.82 -4.77 -3.40
CA ARG A 165 -5.13 -3.53 -2.68
C ARG A 165 -5.79 -2.47 -3.57
N LEU A 166 -5.38 -2.37 -4.84
CA LEU A 166 -6.03 -1.51 -5.83
C LEU A 166 -7.47 -1.96 -6.11
N LEU A 167 -7.69 -3.26 -6.33
CA LEU A 167 -9.01 -3.82 -6.55
C LEU A 167 -9.93 -3.59 -5.34
N LEU A 168 -9.39 -3.80 -4.14
CA LEU A 168 -10.13 -3.59 -2.89
C LEU A 168 -10.50 -2.12 -2.70
N SER A 169 -9.56 -1.20 -2.93
CA SER A 169 -9.82 0.25 -2.83
C SER A 169 -10.84 0.70 -3.87
N MET A 170 -10.79 0.15 -5.08
CA MET A 170 -11.78 0.40 -6.14
C MET A 170 -13.17 -0.10 -5.73
N ALA A 171 -13.28 -1.32 -5.21
CA ALA A 171 -14.56 -1.89 -4.79
C ALA A 171 -15.21 -1.07 -3.67
N VAL A 172 -14.41 -0.63 -2.68
CA VAL A 172 -14.87 0.27 -1.62
C VAL A 172 -15.33 1.62 -2.17
N ALA A 173 -14.60 2.19 -3.14
CA ALA A 173 -14.98 3.47 -3.75
C ALA A 173 -16.29 3.37 -4.57
N VAL A 174 -16.49 2.26 -5.30
CA VAL A 174 -17.73 1.99 -6.04
C VAL A 174 -18.90 1.81 -5.08
N TYR A 175 -18.72 1.03 -4.01
CA TYR A 175 -19.75 0.87 -2.99
C TYR A 175 -20.09 2.21 -2.32
N GLY A 176 -19.07 3.00 -1.96
CA GLY A 176 -19.26 4.33 -1.39
C GLY A 176 -20.02 5.26 -2.33
N LEU A 177 -19.69 5.27 -3.63
CA LEU A 177 -20.41 6.06 -4.62
C LEU A 177 -21.89 5.69 -4.67
N TRP A 178 -22.21 4.39 -4.72
CA TRP A 178 -23.59 3.91 -4.67
C TRP A 178 -24.29 4.33 -3.36
N PHE A 179 -23.63 4.16 -2.23
CA PHE A 179 -24.20 4.47 -0.92
C PHE A 179 -24.52 5.96 -0.77
N TRP A 180 -23.60 6.85 -1.14
CA TRP A 180 -23.83 8.29 -1.03
C TRP A 180 -24.86 8.80 -2.04
N TRP A 181 -25.04 8.12 -3.17
CA TRP A 181 -26.06 8.48 -4.16
C TRP A 181 -27.45 8.01 -3.75
N PHE A 182 -27.58 6.73 -3.38
CA PHE A 182 -28.88 6.08 -3.17
C PHE A 182 -29.08 5.56 -1.74
N GLY A 183 -28.04 5.01 -1.12
CA GLY A 183 -28.13 4.30 0.17
C GLY A 183 -28.43 5.19 1.38
N ILE A 184 -27.91 6.42 1.41
CA ILE A 184 -28.10 7.36 2.51
C ILE A 184 -29.47 8.07 2.46
N GLN A 185 -30.13 8.08 1.30
CA GLN A 185 -31.40 8.77 1.13
C GLN A 185 -32.56 7.87 1.61
N PRO A 186 -33.40 8.31 2.56
CA PRO A 186 -34.48 7.49 3.10
C PRO A 186 -35.47 7.00 2.05
N ASP A 187 -35.71 7.79 1.01
CA ASP A 187 -36.76 7.53 0.01
C ASP A 187 -36.30 6.60 -1.11
N THR A 188 -35.00 6.49 -1.36
CA THR A 188 -34.43 5.67 -2.45
C THR A 188 -33.66 4.45 -1.97
N THR A 189 -33.52 4.28 -0.65
CA THR A 189 -32.64 3.27 -0.09
C THR A 189 -33.31 1.92 0.06
N VAL A 190 -32.55 0.87 -0.22
CA VAL A 190 -32.88 -0.53 0.13
C VAL A 190 -32.36 -0.91 1.52
N ILE A 191 -31.63 0.00 2.18
CA ILE A 191 -31.04 -0.16 3.50
C ILE A 191 -32.12 0.11 4.55
N ASN A 192 -32.07 -0.57 5.69
CA ASN A 192 -33.01 -0.31 6.77
C ASN A 192 -32.86 1.13 7.28
N VAL A 193 -33.97 1.86 7.24
CA VAL A 193 -34.11 3.21 7.78
C VAL A 193 -34.69 3.09 9.19
N ASP A 194 -34.02 3.70 10.15
CA ASP A 194 -34.55 3.76 11.51
C ASP A 194 -35.76 4.69 11.61
N THR A 195 -36.63 4.42 12.58
CA THR A 195 -37.81 5.25 12.86
C THR A 195 -37.56 6.18 14.04
N GLY A 196 -38.38 7.23 14.16
CA GLY A 196 -38.31 8.17 15.27
C GLY A 196 -37.03 9.02 15.32
N PRO A 197 -36.44 9.29 16.50
CA PRO A 197 -35.30 10.22 16.66
C PRO A 197 -34.02 9.72 15.98
N CYS A 198 -33.94 8.42 15.69
CA CYS A 198 -32.79 7.78 15.03
C CYS A 198 -32.83 7.86 13.50
N LYS A 199 -33.92 8.37 12.91
CA LYS A 199 -34.08 8.46 11.45
C LYS A 199 -33.02 9.35 10.80
N THR A 200 -32.62 10.43 11.47
CA THR A 200 -31.62 11.36 10.95
C THR A 200 -30.21 10.94 11.35
N VAL A 201 -29.39 10.58 10.37
CA VAL A 201 -27.99 10.23 10.59
C VAL A 201 -27.12 11.48 10.56
N TYR A 202 -26.30 11.66 11.59
CA TYR A 202 -25.30 12.72 11.67
C TYR A 202 -23.90 12.18 11.37
N THR A 203 -23.03 13.01 10.81
CA THR A 203 -21.60 12.74 10.62
C THR A 203 -20.79 13.94 11.09
N PHE A 204 -19.52 13.73 11.40
CA PHE A 204 -18.61 14.80 11.75
C PHE A 204 -17.92 15.36 10.49
N MET A 205 -18.03 16.68 10.29
CA MET A 205 -17.27 17.41 9.27
C MET A 205 -16.87 18.76 9.86
N PHE A 206 -15.95 18.72 10.84
CA PHE A 206 -15.60 19.84 11.75
C PHE A 206 -16.73 20.30 12.67
N ALA A 207 -17.98 19.96 12.36
CA ALA A 207 -19.16 20.14 13.19
C ALA A 207 -20.10 18.94 13.02
N LYS A 208 -21.12 18.86 13.88
CA LYS A 208 -22.24 17.92 13.72
C LYS A 208 -23.06 18.32 12.51
N VAL A 209 -23.00 17.51 11.44
CA VAL A 209 -23.74 17.76 10.20
C VAL A 209 -24.61 16.56 9.85
N ARG A 210 -25.72 16.80 9.17
CA ARG A 210 -26.58 15.73 8.65
C ARG A 210 -25.89 15.02 7.48
N ALA A 211 -25.80 13.70 7.54
CA ALA A 211 -25.14 12.88 6.53
C ALA A 211 -25.88 12.89 5.17
N ASP A 212 -27.20 13.07 5.19
CA ASP A 212 -28.04 13.19 4.00
C ASP A 212 -28.07 14.63 3.41
N GLY A 213 -27.43 15.60 4.09
CA GLY A 213 -27.36 17.00 3.69
C GLY A 213 -26.21 17.32 2.72
N GLY A 214 -25.70 18.56 2.78
CA GLY A 214 -24.66 19.05 1.85
C GLY A 214 -23.35 18.25 1.88
N VAL A 215 -22.99 17.66 3.03
CA VAL A 215 -21.78 16.82 3.18
C VAL A 215 -21.81 15.60 2.25
N ARG A 216 -23.00 15.12 1.87
CA ARG A 216 -23.20 14.05 0.89
C ARG A 216 -22.54 14.37 -0.44
N ILE A 217 -22.69 15.61 -0.93
CA ILE A 217 -22.14 16.06 -2.21
C ILE A 217 -20.61 15.97 -2.18
N PHE A 218 -20.01 16.38 -1.06
CA PHE A 218 -18.56 16.26 -0.87
C PHE A 218 -18.11 14.79 -0.98
N TYR A 219 -18.78 13.87 -0.28
CA TYR A 219 -18.41 12.45 -0.36
C TYR A 219 -18.65 11.84 -1.74
N ILE A 220 -19.69 12.25 -2.47
CA ILE A 220 -19.91 11.82 -3.86
C ILE A 220 -18.73 12.24 -4.72
N ILE A 221 -18.29 13.50 -4.65
CA ILE A 221 -17.15 14.02 -5.42
C ILE A 221 -15.88 13.22 -5.09
N VAL A 222 -15.61 12.99 -3.80
CA VAL A 222 -14.45 12.19 -3.36
C VAL A 222 -14.55 10.76 -3.90
N CYS A 223 -15.71 10.10 -3.81
CA CYS A 223 -15.92 8.76 -4.33
C CYS A 223 -15.74 8.68 -5.85
N ILE A 224 -16.26 9.64 -6.62
CA ILE A 224 -16.03 9.73 -8.07
C ILE A 224 -14.53 9.85 -8.36
N GLY A 225 -13.83 10.76 -7.67
CA GLY A 225 -12.39 10.92 -7.79
C GLY A 225 -11.64 9.61 -7.50
N CYS A 226 -12.02 8.90 -6.44
CA CYS A 226 -11.44 7.60 -6.10
C CYS A 226 -11.73 6.52 -7.14
N VAL A 227 -12.94 6.43 -7.66
CA VAL A 227 -13.33 5.46 -8.71
C VAL A 227 -12.51 5.71 -9.97
N ILE A 228 -12.40 6.96 -10.41
CA ILE A 228 -11.59 7.33 -11.59
C ILE A 228 -10.12 7.00 -11.32
N TYR A 229 -9.58 7.46 -10.20
CA TYR A 229 -8.17 7.26 -9.86
C TYR A 229 -7.82 5.77 -9.72
N PHE A 230 -8.50 5.02 -8.86
CA PHE A 230 -8.23 3.58 -8.67
C PHE A 230 -8.57 2.76 -9.93
N GLY A 231 -9.58 3.17 -10.70
CA GLY A 231 -9.94 2.54 -11.97
C GLY A 231 -8.83 2.66 -13.01
N ILE A 232 -8.31 3.86 -13.24
CA ILE A 232 -7.17 4.09 -14.14
C ILE A 232 -5.95 3.31 -13.65
N MET A 233 -5.65 3.39 -12.36
CA MET A 233 -4.54 2.66 -11.73
C MET A 233 -4.63 1.15 -11.97
N LEU A 234 -5.80 0.57 -11.73
CA LEU A 234 -6.06 -0.85 -11.89
C LEU A 234 -5.94 -1.26 -13.36
N LEU A 235 -6.49 -0.46 -14.28
CA LEU A 235 -6.39 -0.70 -15.72
C LEU A 235 -4.94 -0.75 -16.16
N VAL A 236 -4.14 0.26 -15.79
CA VAL A 236 -2.77 0.33 -16.25
C VAL A 236 -1.88 -0.73 -15.59
N SER A 237 -2.10 -1.01 -14.31
CA SER A 237 -1.43 -2.11 -13.63
C SER A 237 -1.75 -3.44 -14.32
N SER A 238 -3.00 -3.66 -14.75
CA SER A 238 -3.41 -4.86 -15.49
C SER A 238 -2.77 -4.94 -16.88
N LEU A 239 -2.64 -3.82 -17.60
CA LEU A 239 -1.91 -3.76 -18.87
C LEU A 239 -0.42 -4.09 -18.69
N ALA A 240 0.21 -3.54 -17.65
CA ALA A 240 1.61 -3.84 -17.33
C ALA A 240 1.80 -5.32 -16.96
N LEU A 241 0.85 -5.91 -16.22
CA LEU A 241 0.84 -7.34 -15.92
C LEU A 241 0.73 -8.17 -17.19
N TYR A 242 -0.19 -7.81 -18.09
CA TYR A 242 -0.33 -8.47 -19.39
C TYR A 242 0.95 -8.41 -20.22
N ALA A 243 1.57 -7.23 -20.31
CA ALA A 243 2.85 -7.05 -21.01
C ALA A 243 3.97 -7.91 -20.40
N ARG A 244 4.04 -8.00 -19.07
CA ARG A 244 5.00 -8.88 -18.38
C ARG A 244 4.77 -10.35 -18.71
N VAL A 245 3.51 -10.81 -18.71
CA VAL A 245 3.16 -12.19 -19.06
C VAL A 245 3.48 -12.47 -20.52
N ALA A 246 3.14 -11.56 -21.44
CA ALA A 246 3.46 -11.70 -22.86
C ALA A 246 4.99 -11.81 -23.10
N LYS A 247 5.78 -10.96 -22.43
CA LYS A 247 7.24 -11.01 -22.48
C LYS A 247 7.78 -12.31 -21.88
N ALA A 248 7.22 -12.76 -20.75
CA ALA A 248 7.59 -14.03 -20.11
C ALA A 248 7.33 -15.23 -21.04
N VAL A 249 6.16 -15.27 -21.69
CA VAL A 249 5.82 -16.31 -22.68
C VAL A 249 6.76 -16.26 -23.89
N GLY A 250 7.10 -15.06 -24.38
CA GLY A 250 8.06 -14.87 -25.46
C GLY A 250 9.47 -15.38 -25.11
N MET A 251 9.92 -15.12 -23.89
CA MET A 251 11.22 -15.60 -23.40
C MET A 251 11.23 -17.11 -23.11
N ALA A 252 10.12 -17.65 -22.59
CA ALA A 252 9.91 -19.08 -22.41
C ALA A 252 10.05 -19.83 -23.73
N LYS A 253 9.44 -19.32 -24.80
CA LYS A 253 9.59 -19.85 -26.17
C LYS A 253 11.04 -19.82 -26.65
N LYS A 254 11.78 -18.75 -26.32
CA LYS A 254 13.20 -18.58 -26.68
C LYS A 254 14.17 -19.35 -25.77
N LYS A 255 13.68 -20.09 -24.77
CA LYS A 255 14.48 -20.76 -23.72
C LYS A 255 15.47 -19.84 -22.99
N LYS A 256 15.28 -18.52 -23.05
CA LYS A 256 16.14 -17.50 -22.40
C LYS A 256 15.50 -17.09 -21.08
N TRP A 257 15.73 -17.86 -20.03
CA TRP A 257 15.13 -17.64 -18.70
C TRP A 257 15.93 -16.69 -17.78
N ARG A 258 17.14 -16.27 -18.19
CA ARG A 258 18.04 -15.46 -17.36
C ARG A 258 17.73 -13.95 -17.32
N THR A 259 16.91 -13.43 -18.22
CA THR A 259 16.61 -11.99 -18.27
C THR A 259 15.35 -11.66 -17.48
N SER A 260 15.48 -10.75 -16.51
CA SER A 260 14.38 -10.27 -15.67
C SER A 260 13.19 -9.79 -16.53
N THR A 261 11.99 -10.26 -16.22
CA THR A 261 10.71 -9.85 -16.84
C THR A 261 10.22 -8.48 -16.34
N ARG A 262 10.97 -7.83 -15.45
CA ARG A 262 10.47 -6.67 -14.71
C ARG A 262 10.43 -5.42 -15.57
N LEU A 263 9.25 -4.77 -15.60
CA LEU A 263 9.12 -3.40 -16.11
C LEU A 263 9.78 -2.44 -15.13
N HIS A 264 10.66 -1.59 -15.64
CA HIS A 264 11.26 -0.50 -14.89
C HIS A 264 10.27 0.67 -14.86
N TYR A 265 9.80 1.03 -13.66
CA TYR A 265 9.06 2.27 -13.45
C TYR A 265 10.04 3.34 -13.02
N ALA A 266 9.94 4.52 -13.61
CA ALA A 266 10.68 5.69 -13.18
C ALA A 266 9.78 6.56 -12.30
N THR A 267 10.29 7.00 -11.16
CA THR A 267 9.55 7.94 -10.27
C THR A 267 9.64 9.38 -10.78
N GLY A 268 10.66 9.69 -11.58
CA GLY A 268 10.91 11.01 -12.16
C GLY A 268 11.44 12.06 -11.18
N LEU A 269 11.68 11.71 -9.91
CA LEU A 269 12.10 12.65 -8.87
C LEU A 269 13.52 12.39 -8.37
N TYR A 270 14.15 13.46 -7.88
CA TYR A 270 15.41 13.36 -7.16
C TYR A 270 15.20 12.74 -5.77
N GLN A 271 16.22 12.07 -5.22
CA GLN A 271 16.15 11.51 -3.87
C GLN A 271 15.84 12.57 -2.81
N LYS A 272 16.36 13.80 -2.94
CA LYS A 272 16.07 14.93 -2.04
C LYS A 272 14.61 15.35 -2.07
N GLU A 273 13.99 15.39 -3.25
CA GLU A 273 12.57 15.71 -3.43
C GLU A 273 11.67 14.60 -2.88
N LEU A 274 12.04 13.36 -3.17
CA LEU A 274 11.32 12.18 -2.71
C LEU A 274 11.35 12.08 -1.17
N ARG A 275 12.49 12.44 -0.56
CA ARG A 275 12.61 12.56 0.91
C ARG A 275 11.69 13.65 1.48
N ARG A 276 11.61 14.81 0.83
CA ARG A 276 10.69 15.90 1.24
C ARG A 276 9.23 15.47 1.13
N ILE A 277 8.85 14.86 0.01
CA ILE A 277 7.50 14.34 -0.21
C ILE A 277 7.17 13.26 0.82
N LEU A 278 8.09 12.34 1.08
CA LEU A 278 7.92 11.31 2.11
C LEU A 278 7.69 11.93 3.49
N TYR A 279 8.49 12.92 3.90
CA TYR A 279 8.31 13.58 5.19
C TYR A 279 6.96 14.29 5.29
N PHE A 280 6.57 15.03 4.24
CA PHE A 280 5.26 15.69 4.16
C PHE A 280 4.11 14.68 4.25
N LEU A 281 4.17 13.60 3.45
CA LEU A 281 3.18 12.52 3.48
C LEU A 281 3.17 11.80 4.83
N ARG A 282 4.32 11.64 5.49
CA ARG A 282 4.40 11.02 6.83
C ARG A 282 3.60 11.82 7.85
N VAL A 283 3.80 13.14 7.89
CA VAL A 283 3.08 14.03 8.80
C VAL A 283 1.61 14.11 8.42
N GLY A 284 1.31 14.31 7.13
CA GLY A 284 -0.06 14.36 6.62
C GLY A 284 -0.85 13.07 6.92
N ASN A 285 -0.25 11.90 6.72
CA ASN A 285 -0.88 10.62 7.04
C ASN A 285 -1.13 10.46 8.54
N PHE A 286 -0.21 10.90 9.40
CA PHE A 286 -0.43 10.87 10.85
C PHE A 286 -1.63 11.73 11.24
N LEU A 287 -1.67 12.98 10.76
CA LEU A 287 -2.80 13.88 11.00
C LEU A 287 -4.11 13.30 10.46
N PHE A 288 -4.06 12.64 9.29
CA PHE A 288 -5.22 12.00 8.70
C PHE A 288 -5.71 10.78 9.50
N ILE A 289 -4.82 10.00 10.13
CA ILE A 289 -5.19 8.90 11.05
C ILE A 289 -5.96 9.49 12.23
N VAL A 290 -5.39 10.50 12.89
CA VAL A 290 -6.02 11.16 14.04
C VAL A 290 -7.38 11.74 13.65
N TRP A 291 -7.44 12.43 12.51
CA TRP A 291 -8.68 12.95 11.95
C TRP A 291 -9.72 11.83 11.70
N SER A 292 -9.30 10.70 11.14
CA SER A 292 -10.19 9.57 10.85
C SER A 292 -10.72 8.91 12.12
N MET A 293 -9.92 8.85 13.19
CA MET A 293 -10.37 8.40 14.51
C MET A 293 -11.42 9.35 15.06
N ILE A 294 -11.13 10.66 15.09
CA ILE A 294 -12.06 11.69 15.56
C ILE A 294 -13.37 11.64 14.75
N LEU A 295 -13.28 11.51 13.43
CA LEU A 295 -14.42 11.38 12.53
C LEU A 295 -15.35 10.22 12.94
N VAL A 296 -14.80 9.05 13.24
CA VAL A 296 -15.58 7.88 13.68
C VAL A 296 -16.15 8.10 15.08
N GLU A 297 -15.34 8.51 16.06
CA GLU A 297 -15.77 8.70 17.45
C GLU A 297 -16.85 9.79 17.59
N CYS A 298 -16.67 10.93 16.93
CA CYS A 298 -17.68 12.00 16.92
C CYS A 298 -18.96 11.56 16.21
N THR A 299 -18.86 10.80 15.11
CA THR A 299 -20.04 10.26 14.43
C THR A 299 -20.83 9.33 15.34
N LEU A 300 -20.17 8.44 16.08
CA LEU A 300 -20.83 7.58 17.07
C LEU A 300 -21.52 8.38 18.17
N ASN A 301 -20.82 9.36 18.73
CA ASN A 301 -21.35 10.18 19.81
C ASN A 301 -22.55 11.03 19.36
N PHE A 302 -22.49 11.64 18.17
CA PHE A 302 -23.58 12.47 17.62
C PHE A 302 -24.86 11.69 17.33
N ASN A 303 -24.76 10.37 17.15
CA ASN A 303 -25.90 9.48 16.90
C ASN A 303 -26.24 8.62 18.14
N HIS A 304 -25.76 8.97 19.34
CA HIS A 304 -26.11 8.30 20.59
C HIS A 304 -25.85 6.78 20.59
N VAL A 305 -24.77 6.35 19.91
CA VAL A 305 -24.35 4.93 19.84
C VAL A 305 -23.52 4.58 21.08
N LYS A 306 -24.18 4.45 22.24
CA LYS A 306 -23.51 4.36 23.55
C LYS A 306 -22.99 2.96 23.92
N GLU A 307 -23.66 1.86 23.53
CA GLU A 307 -23.26 0.49 23.96
C GLU A 307 -21.90 0.09 23.37
N VAL A 308 -21.61 0.61 22.18
CA VAL A 308 -20.39 0.33 21.42
C VAL A 308 -19.18 1.14 21.92
N LEU A 309 -19.41 2.17 22.76
CA LEU A 309 -18.41 3.11 23.28
C LEU A 309 -17.83 2.72 24.67
N GLY A 310 -18.38 1.72 25.37
CA GLY A 310 -18.10 1.52 26.81
C GLY A 310 -18.00 0.07 27.32
N PRO A 311 -18.06 -0.13 28.66
CA PRO A 311 -17.87 -1.43 29.35
C PRO A 311 -18.93 -2.49 29.04
N GLY A 312 -20.07 -2.08 28.46
CA GLY A 312 -21.10 -2.98 27.94
C GLY A 312 -20.74 -3.61 26.60
N GLY A 313 -19.73 -3.07 25.91
CA GLY A 313 -19.15 -3.69 24.72
C GLY A 313 -18.56 -5.01 25.12
N ARG A 314 -19.20 -6.10 24.71
CA ARG A 314 -18.82 -7.47 25.06
C ARG A 314 -17.50 -7.86 24.35
N ILE A 315 -16.40 -7.23 24.73
CA ILE A 315 -15.06 -7.34 24.11
C ILE A 315 -14.57 -8.78 24.09
N PHE A 316 -15.05 -9.60 25.02
CA PHE A 316 -14.69 -11.01 25.13
C PHE A 316 -15.23 -11.89 23.97
N PHE A 317 -16.19 -11.40 23.16
CA PHE A 317 -16.62 -12.17 22.00
C PHE A 317 -15.54 -12.15 20.90
N PRO A 318 -15.41 -13.26 20.13
CA PRO A 318 -14.34 -13.39 19.13
C PRO A 318 -14.33 -12.29 18.05
N ASP A 319 -15.51 -11.79 17.67
CA ASP A 319 -15.70 -10.73 16.69
C ASP A 319 -14.99 -9.41 17.07
N GLN A 320 -14.92 -9.09 18.36
CA GLN A 320 -14.23 -7.91 18.88
C GLN A 320 -12.82 -8.23 19.40
N LEU A 321 -12.65 -9.39 20.05
CA LEU A 321 -11.40 -9.80 20.66
C LEU A 321 -10.30 -10.03 19.61
N ILE A 322 -10.63 -10.70 18.51
CA ILE A 322 -9.64 -11.05 17.47
C ILE A 322 -9.05 -9.78 16.83
N PRO A 323 -9.86 -8.83 16.30
CA PRO A 323 -9.33 -7.57 15.78
C PRO A 323 -8.48 -6.80 16.78
N MET A 324 -8.92 -6.73 18.04
CA MET A 324 -8.23 -6.01 19.10
C MET A 324 -6.85 -6.63 19.38
N ILE A 325 -6.77 -7.95 19.53
CA ILE A 325 -5.51 -8.68 19.75
C ILE A 325 -4.58 -8.49 18.55
N ILE A 326 -5.06 -8.70 17.32
CA ILE A 326 -4.25 -8.52 16.11
C ILE A 326 -3.67 -7.10 16.07
N GLY A 327 -4.51 -6.08 16.23
CA GLY A 327 -4.05 -4.69 16.23
C GLY A 327 -3.04 -4.38 17.34
N THR A 328 -3.33 -4.79 18.57
CA THR A 328 -2.50 -4.50 19.75
C THR A 328 -1.16 -5.19 19.68
N PHE A 329 -1.11 -6.49 19.39
CA PHE A 329 0.15 -7.23 19.31
C PHE A 329 0.99 -6.80 18.11
N SER A 330 0.38 -6.49 16.98
CA SER A 330 1.10 -5.91 15.84
C SER A 330 1.73 -4.56 16.19
N PHE A 331 1.01 -3.70 16.91
CA PHE A 331 1.50 -2.41 17.36
C PHE A 331 2.65 -2.55 18.36
N LEU A 332 2.49 -3.38 19.39
CA LEU A 332 3.52 -3.63 20.41
C LEU A 332 4.79 -4.25 19.80
N ARG A 333 4.63 -5.26 18.93
CA ARG A 333 5.76 -5.90 18.23
C ARG A 333 6.56 -4.89 17.41
N LEU A 334 5.87 -4.01 16.68
CA LEU A 334 6.54 -3.02 15.85
C LEU A 334 7.16 -1.90 16.69
N GLY A 335 6.48 -1.48 17.76
CA GLY A 335 7.02 -0.54 18.74
C GLY A 335 8.32 -1.05 19.36
N TYR A 336 8.35 -2.33 19.76
CA TYR A 336 9.57 -2.98 20.24
C TYR A 336 10.69 -2.95 19.20
N LYS A 337 10.42 -3.32 17.94
CA LYS A 337 11.44 -3.26 16.87
C LYS A 337 11.97 -1.86 16.62
N VAL A 338 11.12 -0.83 16.73
CA VAL A 338 11.56 0.57 16.61
C VAL A 338 12.46 0.94 17.79
N LEU A 339 12.04 0.62 19.02
CA LEU A 339 12.85 0.89 20.22
C LEU A 339 14.20 0.16 20.18
N GLU A 340 14.22 -1.09 19.74
CA GLU A 340 15.44 -1.88 19.59
C GLU A 340 16.40 -1.24 18.58
N LYS A 341 15.90 -0.87 17.40
CA LYS A 341 16.67 -0.15 16.38
C LYS A 341 17.16 1.23 16.82
N TRP A 342 16.43 1.89 17.73
CA TRP A 342 16.87 3.15 18.33
C TRP A 342 17.93 2.95 19.41
N ARG A 343 17.85 1.84 20.15
CA ARG A 343 18.82 1.49 21.20
C ARG A 343 20.15 1.03 20.61
N ASP A 344 20.10 0.24 19.54
CA ASP A 344 21.27 -0.25 18.85
C ASP A 344 21.07 -0.11 17.33
N PRO A 345 21.67 0.91 16.70
CA PRO A 345 21.52 1.15 15.27
C PRO A 345 22.31 0.13 14.42
N ASP A 346 23.29 -0.55 15.00
CA ASP A 346 24.22 -1.45 14.31
C ASP A 346 23.79 -2.93 14.39
N ASP A 347 22.95 -3.29 15.37
CA ASP A 347 22.42 -4.64 15.52
C ASP A 347 21.06 -4.85 14.82
N ASP A 348 20.94 -5.94 14.07
CA ASP A 348 19.66 -6.38 13.51
C ASP A 348 18.72 -6.82 14.67
N PRO A 349 17.42 -6.49 14.64
CA PRO A 349 16.51 -6.75 15.76
C PRO A 349 16.47 -8.23 16.17
N SER A 350 16.50 -8.49 17.49
CA SER A 350 16.68 -9.84 18.08
C SER A 350 15.47 -10.77 17.90
N LEU A 351 14.32 -10.22 17.51
CA LEU A 351 13.18 -11.02 17.08
C LEU A 351 13.53 -11.77 15.78
N PRO A 352 13.18 -13.07 15.65
CA PRO A 352 13.43 -13.80 14.42
C PRO A 352 12.76 -13.08 13.26
N THR A 353 13.60 -12.45 12.43
CA THR A 353 13.24 -12.14 11.06
C THR A 353 12.84 -13.47 10.44
N GLU A 354 11.70 -13.53 9.73
CA GLU A 354 11.22 -14.74 9.06
C GLU A 354 12.41 -15.54 8.52
N LEU A 355 12.40 -16.85 8.80
CA LEU A 355 13.47 -17.80 8.49
C LEU A 355 14.15 -17.41 7.17
N LYS A 356 15.40 -16.90 7.24
CA LYS A 356 16.25 -16.75 6.06
C LYS A 356 16.19 -18.11 5.34
N PRO A 357 15.69 -18.21 4.10
CA PRO A 357 15.74 -19.48 3.40
C PRO A 357 17.21 -19.86 3.32
N SER A 358 17.55 -20.98 3.96
CA SER A 358 18.90 -21.55 3.93
C SER A 358 19.35 -21.62 2.47
N LYS A 359 20.63 -21.31 2.23
CA LYS A 359 21.31 -21.42 0.93
C LYS A 359 21.02 -22.78 0.31
N THR A 360 19.92 -22.89 -0.42
CA THR A 360 19.64 -24.01 -1.29
C THR A 360 20.13 -23.55 -2.64
N GLN A 361 21.29 -24.09 -3.01
CA GLN A 361 21.83 -24.18 -4.36
C GLN A 361 20.70 -24.12 -5.39
N GLN A 362 20.76 -23.14 -6.30
CA GLN A 362 19.79 -22.96 -7.37
C GLN A 362 19.91 -24.10 -8.38
N ASP A 363 19.37 -25.27 -8.04
CA ASP A 363 19.04 -26.29 -9.02
C ASP A 363 17.63 -26.05 -9.58
N PHE A 364 17.54 -26.30 -10.89
CA PHE A 364 16.47 -25.97 -11.84
C PHE A 364 15.03 -26.00 -11.30
N PRO A 365 14.16 -25.03 -11.64
CA PRO A 365 12.76 -25.09 -11.24
C PRO A 365 11.91 -25.84 -12.27
N GLY A 366 11.26 -26.92 -11.83
CA GLY A 366 10.15 -27.54 -12.54
C GLY A 366 8.89 -26.67 -12.62
N PRO A 367 7.83 -27.13 -13.31
CA PRO A 367 6.65 -26.35 -13.70
C PRO A 367 5.74 -25.84 -12.56
N LYS A 368 6.06 -26.12 -11.29
CA LYS A 368 5.19 -25.84 -10.13
C LYS A 368 5.40 -24.47 -9.45
N ARG A 369 6.16 -23.52 -10.04
CA ARG A 369 6.45 -22.20 -9.41
C ARG A 369 6.05 -20.99 -10.25
N ILE A 370 4.85 -21.02 -10.83
CA ILE A 370 4.22 -19.87 -11.51
C ILE A 370 4.12 -18.65 -10.57
N PHE A 371 3.94 -18.88 -9.27
CA PHE A 371 3.87 -17.83 -8.24
C PHE A 371 5.18 -17.05 -8.01
N LYS A 372 6.35 -17.63 -8.33
CA LYS A 372 7.64 -16.91 -8.23
C LYS A 372 7.77 -15.78 -9.25
N LEU A 373 6.99 -15.80 -10.34
CA LEU A 373 6.92 -14.69 -11.29
C LEU A 373 6.29 -13.43 -10.67
N PHE A 374 5.56 -13.56 -9.56
CA PHE A 374 4.76 -12.51 -8.95
C PHE A 374 5.26 -12.05 -7.57
N ALA A 375 6.29 -12.68 -7.01
CA ALA A 375 6.85 -12.30 -5.71
C ALA A 375 7.73 -11.03 -5.82
N PRO A 376 7.63 -10.07 -4.88
CA PRO A 376 8.60 -8.98 -4.76
C PRO A 376 10.00 -9.55 -4.45
N PRO A 377 11.08 -8.82 -4.78
CA PRO A 377 12.44 -9.30 -4.53
C PRO A 377 12.67 -9.46 -3.02
N THR A 378 12.85 -10.68 -2.54
CA THR A 378 13.47 -10.98 -1.23
C THR A 378 14.96 -11.31 -1.36
N SER A 379 15.58 -10.99 -2.50
CA SER A 379 16.98 -11.27 -2.79
C SER A 379 17.82 -9.98 -2.74
N SER A 380 18.18 -9.56 -1.53
CA SER A 380 19.40 -8.78 -1.26
C SER A 380 20.60 -9.72 -1.01
N ALA A 381 20.66 -10.86 -1.71
CA ALA A 381 21.67 -11.91 -1.51
C ALA A 381 23.01 -11.62 -2.21
N HIS A 382 23.45 -10.36 -2.17
CA HIS A 382 24.88 -10.03 -2.26
C HIS A 382 25.17 -9.02 -1.15
N PRO A 383 26.06 -9.34 -0.19
CA PRO A 383 26.79 -8.28 0.48
C PRO A 383 27.61 -7.60 -0.61
N ARG A 384 27.11 -6.49 -1.13
CA ARG A 384 27.98 -5.50 -1.76
C ARG A 384 28.96 -5.11 -0.64
N PRO A 385 30.28 -5.08 -0.87
CA PRO A 385 31.19 -4.54 0.13
C PRO A 385 30.61 -3.19 0.57
N GLN A 386 30.41 -3.03 1.88
CA GLN A 386 29.93 -1.79 2.46
C GLN A 386 30.82 -0.69 1.87
N ALA A 387 30.23 0.14 1.02
CA ALA A 387 30.90 1.36 0.62
C ALA A 387 31.16 2.12 1.93
N PRO A 388 32.37 2.68 2.13
CA PRO A 388 32.70 3.44 3.33
C PRO A 388 31.56 4.41 3.64
N GLU A 389 31.10 4.40 4.88
CA GLU A 389 29.97 5.20 5.38
C GLU A 389 30.19 6.72 5.20
N ASP A 390 31.44 7.12 4.91
CA ASP A 390 31.88 8.48 4.61
C ASP A 390 31.76 8.90 3.14
N MET A 391 31.30 8.02 2.23
CA MET A 391 31.05 8.43 0.85
C MET A 391 29.67 9.11 0.76
N PRO A 392 29.58 10.41 0.42
CA PRO A 392 28.28 11.06 0.27
C PRO A 392 27.47 10.26 -0.76
N PRO A 393 26.18 9.96 -0.48
CA PRO A 393 25.36 9.22 -1.41
C PRO A 393 25.42 9.93 -2.75
N GLU A 394 25.84 9.22 -3.80
CA GLU A 394 25.92 9.73 -5.18
C GLU A 394 24.64 10.51 -5.49
N ASP A 395 24.74 11.83 -5.43
CA ASP A 395 23.62 12.77 -5.27
C ASP A 395 22.83 12.95 -6.60
N THR A 396 23.02 12.03 -7.55
CA THR A 396 22.72 12.20 -8.99
C THR A 396 21.83 11.13 -9.62
N ASP A 397 21.41 10.10 -8.88
CA ASP A 397 20.62 8.99 -9.44
C ASP A 397 19.13 9.37 -9.67
N ILE A 398 18.84 10.31 -10.58
CA ILE A 398 17.55 10.28 -11.28
C ILE A 398 17.55 9.03 -12.16
N ASP A 399 16.43 8.32 -12.26
CA ASP A 399 16.28 7.31 -13.31
C ASP A 399 16.58 7.96 -14.67
N GLN A 400 17.65 7.53 -15.33
CA GLN A 400 18.16 8.12 -16.59
C GLN A 400 17.08 8.33 -17.68
N ILE A 401 15.97 7.58 -17.57
CA ILE A 401 14.77 7.69 -18.38
C ILE A 401 14.15 9.11 -18.33
N VAL A 402 14.26 9.84 -17.22
CA VAL A 402 13.52 11.10 -16.94
C VAL A 402 14.44 12.33 -16.80
N GLN A 403 15.76 12.17 -17.01
CA GLN A 403 16.73 13.23 -16.74
C GLN A 403 16.58 14.49 -17.61
N ASP A 404 16.01 14.37 -18.81
CA ASP A 404 15.95 15.47 -19.79
C ASP A 404 14.55 16.11 -19.90
N GLU A 405 13.55 15.59 -19.19
CA GLU A 405 12.14 15.99 -19.37
C GLU A 405 11.78 17.25 -18.56
N PRO A 406 10.77 18.05 -18.95
CA PRO A 406 10.40 19.25 -18.23
C PRO A 406 9.77 18.91 -16.87
N ILE A 407 10.01 19.76 -15.87
CA ILE A 407 9.61 19.55 -14.46
C ILE A 407 8.14 19.12 -14.31
N ARG A 408 7.22 19.74 -15.07
CA ARG A 408 5.79 19.41 -15.03
C ARG A 408 5.51 17.95 -15.41
N LEU A 409 6.21 17.44 -16.42
CA LEU A 409 6.09 16.06 -16.88
C LEU A 409 6.66 15.09 -15.83
N ARG A 410 7.77 15.46 -15.17
CA ARG A 410 8.37 14.67 -14.10
C ARG A 410 7.41 14.45 -12.94
N TYR A 411 6.79 15.53 -12.44
CA TYR A 411 5.78 15.44 -11.38
C TYR A 411 4.55 14.64 -11.82
N LEU A 412 4.13 14.76 -13.08
CA LEU A 412 3.02 13.98 -13.61
C LEU A 412 3.34 12.48 -13.62
N VAL A 413 4.54 12.09 -14.06
CA VAL A 413 5.04 10.71 -14.02
C VAL A 413 5.17 10.21 -12.58
N THR A 414 5.49 11.06 -11.61
CA THR A 414 5.50 10.67 -10.19
C THR A 414 4.11 10.21 -9.73
N TRP A 415 3.08 11.01 -9.96
CA TRP A 415 1.73 10.65 -9.52
C TRP A 415 1.09 9.57 -10.39
N LEU A 416 1.57 9.45 -11.63
CA LEU A 416 1.11 8.48 -12.62
C LEU A 416 2.30 7.67 -13.16
N PRO A 417 2.92 6.75 -12.38
CA PRO A 417 4.17 6.07 -12.74
C PRO A 417 4.12 5.26 -14.03
N TRP A 418 2.92 4.94 -14.51
CA TRP A 418 2.75 4.24 -15.77
C TRP A 418 2.87 5.12 -17.01
N LEU A 419 2.86 6.44 -16.87
CA LEU A 419 3.14 7.31 -18.01
C LEU A 419 4.54 7.02 -18.57
N SER A 420 5.47 6.56 -17.73
CA SER A 420 6.79 6.11 -18.16
C SER A 420 6.77 4.82 -18.99
N LEU A 421 5.62 4.14 -19.13
CA LEU A 421 5.45 2.94 -19.96
C LEU A 421 4.90 3.24 -21.36
N LEU A 422 4.40 4.46 -21.60
CA LEU A 422 3.92 4.84 -22.92
C LEU A 422 5.10 4.95 -23.89
N HIS A 423 4.89 4.52 -25.13
CA HIS A 423 5.92 4.40 -26.17
C HIS A 423 6.76 5.67 -26.39
N TRP A 424 6.24 6.85 -26.07
CA TRP A 424 6.99 8.10 -26.13
C TRP A 424 8.24 8.11 -25.22
N TRP A 425 8.23 7.30 -24.15
CA TRP A 425 9.35 7.15 -23.20
C TRP A 425 10.23 5.91 -23.45
N THR A 426 9.79 5.04 -24.36
CA THR A 426 10.39 3.74 -24.66
C THR A 426 10.80 3.68 -26.13
N ASP A 427 11.54 4.68 -26.61
CA ASP A 427 12.34 4.48 -27.82
C ASP A 427 13.45 3.46 -27.49
N ASP A 428 13.11 2.19 -27.71
CA ASP A 428 13.97 1.02 -27.47
C ASP A 428 15.34 1.20 -28.17
N GLU A 429 15.39 1.92 -29.30
CA GLU A 429 16.64 2.25 -30.00
C GLU A 429 17.52 3.21 -29.19
N GLN A 430 16.98 4.30 -28.64
CA GLN A 430 17.78 5.21 -27.80
C GLN A 430 18.24 4.53 -26.50
N GLN A 431 17.40 3.69 -25.91
CA GLN A 431 17.72 3.02 -24.64
C GLN A 431 18.86 2.00 -24.81
N GLN A 432 18.83 1.25 -25.92
CA GLN A 432 19.86 0.27 -26.24
C GLN A 432 21.17 0.95 -26.70
N GLN A 433 21.09 2.09 -27.38
CA GLN A 433 22.24 2.88 -27.80
C GLN A 433 22.93 3.59 -26.60
N ARG A 434 22.17 4.13 -25.64
CA ARG A 434 22.71 4.71 -24.38
C ARG A 434 23.36 3.64 -23.48
N GLN A 435 22.75 2.46 -23.33
CA GLN A 435 23.37 1.35 -22.58
C GLN A 435 24.66 0.84 -23.24
N ASN A 436 24.68 0.77 -24.58
CA ASN A 436 25.87 0.36 -25.31
C ASN A 436 26.99 1.42 -25.21
N SER A 437 26.65 2.71 -25.20
CA SER A 437 27.62 3.79 -24.96
C SER A 437 28.24 3.68 -23.57
N HIS A 438 27.42 3.54 -22.52
CA HIS A 438 27.92 3.42 -21.15
C HIS A 438 28.77 2.17 -20.91
N LYS A 439 28.42 1.03 -21.51
CA LYS A 439 29.28 -0.17 -21.46
C LYS A 439 30.63 0.10 -22.11
N ARG A 440 30.65 0.86 -23.21
CA ARG A 440 31.86 1.25 -23.92
C ARG A 440 32.71 2.17 -23.04
N ASP A 441 32.11 3.17 -22.41
CA ASP A 441 32.79 4.15 -21.55
C ASP A 441 33.31 3.52 -20.25
N ALA A 442 32.52 2.68 -19.58
CA ALA A 442 32.96 1.93 -18.40
C ALA A 442 34.11 0.97 -18.73
N SER A 443 34.03 0.27 -19.88
CA SER A 443 35.12 -0.59 -20.34
C SER A 443 36.39 0.19 -20.71
N ASN A 444 36.23 1.42 -21.20
CA ASN A 444 37.34 2.31 -21.53
C ASN A 444 37.99 2.89 -20.27
N MET A 445 37.21 3.25 -19.24
CA MET A 445 37.75 3.64 -17.93
C MET A 445 38.49 2.50 -17.25
N GLU A 446 37.95 1.28 -17.30
CA GLU A 446 38.58 0.09 -16.71
C GLU A 446 39.89 -0.27 -17.44
N LYS A 447 39.89 -0.18 -18.79
CA LYS A 447 41.13 -0.30 -19.60
C LYS A 447 42.13 0.82 -19.35
N GLY A 448 41.67 2.06 -19.14
CA GLY A 448 42.52 3.20 -18.80
C GLY A 448 43.18 3.03 -17.43
N ARG A 449 42.43 2.54 -16.44
CA ARG A 449 42.93 2.23 -15.10
C ARG A 449 43.90 1.05 -15.09
N ALA A 450 43.64 0.02 -15.91
CA ALA A 450 44.55 -1.10 -16.10
C ALA A 450 45.87 -0.70 -16.80
N ARG A 451 45.83 0.27 -17.73
CA ARG A 451 47.04 0.82 -18.38
C ARG A 451 47.84 1.74 -17.45
N ALA A 452 47.19 2.44 -16.54
CA ALA A 452 47.86 3.31 -15.56
C ALA A 452 48.60 2.53 -14.43
N HIS A 453 48.36 1.22 -14.30
CA HIS A 453 48.95 0.38 -13.26
C HIS A 453 49.96 -0.66 -13.77
N SER A 454 50.46 -0.55 -15.01
CA SER A 454 51.62 -1.34 -15.47
C SER A 454 52.91 -0.54 -15.29
N PRO A 455 53.85 -0.96 -14.41
CA PRO A 455 55.17 -0.38 -14.35
C PRO A 455 56.07 -1.08 -15.36
N THR A 456 56.37 -0.46 -16.50
CA THR A 456 57.60 -0.84 -17.23
C THR A 456 58.15 0.25 -18.14
N SER A 457 59.42 0.57 -17.85
CA SER A 457 60.51 1.01 -18.73
C SER A 457 60.34 2.29 -19.55
N THR A 458 60.94 3.37 -19.06
CA THR A 458 61.77 4.23 -19.90
C THR A 458 63.24 3.98 -19.55
N LEU A 459 63.96 3.48 -20.54
CA LEU A 459 65.39 3.19 -20.52
C LEU A 459 66.08 4.46 -21.04
N GLN A 460 66.71 5.24 -20.16
CA GLN A 460 67.78 6.15 -20.54
C GLN A 460 68.72 6.31 -19.34
N GLY A 461 69.96 5.89 -19.56
CA GLY A 461 70.93 5.64 -18.51
C GLY A 461 71.63 6.88 -17.96
N THR A 462 72.09 6.74 -16.73
CA THR A 462 73.30 7.39 -16.20
C THR A 462 73.67 6.69 -14.89
N PRO A 463 74.94 6.33 -14.65
CA PRO A 463 75.35 5.72 -13.39
C PRO A 463 75.72 6.83 -12.39
N THR A 464 75.12 6.81 -11.20
CA THR A 464 75.67 7.52 -10.05
C THR A 464 75.66 6.61 -8.84
N ASN A 465 76.80 6.65 -8.15
CA ASN A 465 77.14 5.84 -6.99
C ASN A 465 76.96 6.67 -5.71
N SER A 466 76.87 5.93 -4.60
CA SER A 466 77.28 6.27 -3.23
C SER A 466 76.29 6.87 -2.22
N THR A 467 76.11 6.09 -1.16
CA THR A 467 76.07 6.45 0.28
C THR A 467 75.09 7.49 0.79
N PHE A 468 74.15 7.04 1.61
CA PHE A 468 73.64 7.84 2.73
C PHE A 468 73.66 7.01 4.02
N VAL A 469 74.43 7.50 4.98
CA VAL A 469 74.62 6.97 6.33
C VAL A 469 73.46 7.45 7.20
N ASN A 470 72.89 6.55 7.99
CA ASN A 470 71.84 6.81 8.97
C ASN A 470 72.46 7.32 10.29
N PRO A 471 72.15 8.53 10.79
CA PRO A 471 72.76 9.02 12.01
C PRO A 471 71.71 9.36 13.08
N TYR A 472 71.22 8.39 13.87
CA TYR A 472 70.62 8.69 15.18
C TYR A 472 70.66 7.46 16.09
N GLU A 473 71.72 7.37 16.90
CA GLU A 473 71.74 6.61 18.15
C GLU A 473 72.43 7.51 19.21
N PRO A 474 71.70 8.00 20.23
CA PRO A 474 72.31 8.70 21.34
C PRO A 474 72.65 7.71 22.47
N GLN A 475 73.95 7.51 22.70
CA GLN A 475 74.47 7.06 24.00
C GLN A 475 74.58 8.26 24.94
N ILE A 476 74.10 8.16 26.19
CA ILE A 476 74.79 8.53 27.46
C ILE A 476 73.92 7.99 28.65
N PRO A 477 74.45 7.81 29.88
CA PRO A 477 75.68 7.15 30.34
C PRO A 477 75.45 5.75 30.91
#